data_AF-A0A6N7VYH4-F1
#
_entry.id   AF-A0A6N7VYH4-F1
#
_cell.length_a   1.000
_cell.length_b   1.000
_cell.length_c   1.000
_cell.angle_alpha   90.00
_cell.angle_beta   90.00
_cell.angle_gamma   90.00
#
_symmetry.space_group_name_H-M   'P 1'
#
loop_
_entity.id
_entity.type
_entity.pdbx_description
1 polymer ?
#
loop_
_entity_poly.entity_id
_entity_poly.type
_entity_poly.pdbx_seq_one_letter_code
_entity_poly.pdbx_strand_id
1 'polypeptide(L)'
;MKKWTIAGLTTLLTLAASAALASVPQKSLYLGGIGYGTGESYVRQIYGTPTETEQEHSSSHPAGSVVEYEYGDGVSIHLAEGAVYHIEVSANNGWATPEGIRVGMEASVLEETYGKPDKVRGDKIIYQAAGMPGMGLIFEIEKGKIDEIEIGPVGQ
;
A
#
# COMPACT_ATOMS: atom_id res chain seq x y z
N MET A 1 7.36 23.76 -54.52
CA MET A 1 6.33 22.98 -53.80
C MET A 1 7.02 22.14 -52.74
N LYS A 2 6.74 22.35 -51.45
CA LYS A 2 7.45 21.72 -50.34
C LYS A 2 6.42 20.97 -49.49
N LYS A 3 6.44 19.63 -49.55
CA LYS A 3 5.48 18.76 -48.87
C LYS A 3 6.00 18.47 -47.47
N TRP A 4 5.24 18.81 -46.43
CA TRP A 4 5.57 18.53 -45.03
C TRP A 4 4.77 17.28 -44.64
N THR A 5 5.46 16.18 -44.36
CA THR A 5 4.84 14.98 -43.78
C THR A 5 4.90 15.08 -42.27
N ILE A 6 3.74 15.24 -41.64
CA ILE A 6 3.56 15.14 -40.19
C ILE A 6 3.48 13.65 -39.86
N ALA A 7 4.43 13.15 -39.08
CA ALA A 7 4.37 11.82 -38.49
C ALA A 7 3.57 11.91 -37.18
N GLY A 8 2.37 11.35 -37.16
CA GLY A 8 1.57 11.18 -35.95
C GLY A 8 2.09 10.00 -35.14
N LEU A 9 2.53 10.26 -33.91
CA LEU A 9 2.89 9.22 -32.95
C LEU A 9 1.63 8.84 -32.16
N THR A 10 0.92 7.80 -32.60
CA THR A 10 -0.18 7.21 -31.84
C THR A 10 0.38 6.29 -30.76
N THR A 11 0.37 6.76 -29.52
CA THR A 11 0.62 5.94 -28.33
C THR A 11 -0.56 5.00 -28.14
N LEU A 12 -0.35 3.70 -28.33
CA LEU A 12 -1.36 2.68 -28.04
C LEU A 12 -1.41 2.49 -26.51
N LEU A 13 -2.45 3.02 -25.87
CA LEU A 13 -2.72 2.75 -24.45
C LEU A 13 -3.34 1.35 -24.37
N THR A 14 -2.53 0.33 -24.10
CA THR A 14 -3.04 -1.04 -23.86
C THR A 14 -3.74 -1.07 -22.51
N LEU A 15 -5.06 -1.06 -22.52
CA LEU A 15 -5.89 -1.35 -21.35
C LEU A 15 -5.72 -2.85 -21.04
N ALA A 16 -4.88 -3.17 -20.05
CA ALA A 16 -4.82 -4.52 -19.53
C ALA A 16 -6.15 -4.82 -18.83
N ALA A 17 -6.88 -5.82 -19.31
CA ALA A 17 -8.06 -6.31 -18.62
C ALA A 17 -7.61 -6.98 -17.30
N SER A 18 -7.84 -6.32 -16.17
CA SER A 18 -7.62 -6.91 -14.85
C SER A 18 -8.59 -8.08 -14.66
N ALA A 19 -8.05 -9.30 -14.55
CA ALA A 19 -8.82 -10.42 -14.05
C ALA A 19 -9.13 -10.14 -12.57
N ALA A 20 -10.42 -10.15 -12.20
CA ALA A 20 -10.81 -10.06 -10.80
C ALA A 20 -10.12 -11.19 -10.02
N LEU A 21 -9.23 -10.83 -9.10
CA LEU A 21 -8.52 -11.80 -8.29
C LEU A 21 -9.39 -12.15 -7.08
N ALA A 22 -9.52 -13.43 -6.77
CA ALA A 22 -10.22 -13.88 -5.57
C ALA A 22 -9.49 -13.46 -4.27
N SER A 23 -8.21 -13.07 -4.40
CA SER A 23 -7.34 -12.51 -3.35
C SER A 23 -6.19 -11.79 -4.05
N VAL A 24 -5.68 -10.70 -3.49
CA VAL A 24 -4.56 -9.97 -4.10
C VAL A 24 -3.27 -10.79 -3.99
N PRO A 25 -2.39 -10.78 -4.99
CA PRO A 25 -1.17 -11.56 -4.95
C PRO A 25 -0.20 -10.95 -3.94
N GLN A 26 0.64 -11.76 -3.28
CA GLN A 26 1.58 -11.27 -2.25
C GLN A 26 2.48 -10.13 -2.74
N LYS A 27 2.81 -10.11 -4.04
CA LYS A 27 3.59 -9.04 -4.66
C LYS A 27 2.93 -7.66 -4.57
N SER A 28 1.63 -7.57 -4.33
CA SER A 28 0.89 -6.32 -4.14
C SER A 28 0.99 -5.79 -2.71
N LEU A 29 1.47 -6.59 -1.74
CA LEU A 29 1.76 -6.17 -0.37
C LEU A 29 3.09 -5.42 -0.26
N TYR A 30 3.22 -4.36 -1.06
CA TYR A 30 4.30 -3.40 -0.96
C TYR A 30 3.72 -2.00 -1.00
N LEU A 31 4.31 -1.09 -0.24
CA LEU A 31 3.99 0.33 -0.28
C LEU A 31 5.34 1.06 -0.24
N GLY A 32 5.57 1.93 -1.22
CA GLY A 32 6.89 2.56 -1.37
C GLY A 32 8.05 1.56 -1.54
N GLY A 33 7.78 0.35 -2.06
CA GLY A 33 8.81 -0.69 -2.20
C GLY A 33 9.20 -1.39 -0.89
N ILE A 34 8.54 -1.10 0.23
CA ILE A 34 8.65 -1.85 1.49
C ILE A 34 7.46 -2.79 1.60
N GLY A 35 7.73 -4.05 1.92
CA GLY A 35 6.68 -5.06 2.13
C GLY A 35 6.76 -5.71 3.50
N TYR A 36 5.76 -6.51 3.82
CA TYR A 36 5.75 -7.32 5.05
C TYR A 36 7.01 -8.21 5.15
N GLY A 37 7.61 -8.26 6.34
CA GLY A 37 8.83 -9.02 6.63
C GLY A 37 10.12 -8.36 6.14
N THR A 38 10.05 -7.17 5.53
CA THR A 38 11.24 -6.40 5.16
C THR A 38 12.03 -6.07 6.42
N GLY A 39 13.35 -6.31 6.41
CA GLY A 39 14.20 -6.03 7.56
C GLY A 39 14.46 -4.54 7.76
N GLU A 40 14.58 -4.12 9.02
CA GLU A 40 14.87 -2.74 9.43
C GLU A 40 16.04 -2.11 8.66
N SER A 41 17.12 -2.87 8.46
CA SER A 41 18.31 -2.41 7.76
C SER A 41 18.04 -2.01 6.31
N TYR A 42 17.13 -2.73 5.62
CA TYR A 42 16.72 -2.38 4.27
C TYR A 42 15.83 -1.14 4.26
N VAL A 43 14.88 -1.03 5.20
CA VAL A 43 14.05 0.18 5.35
C VAL A 43 14.93 1.42 5.51
N ARG A 44 15.91 1.36 6.44
CA ARG A 44 16.87 2.45 6.67
C ARG A 44 17.80 2.69 5.48
N GLN A 45 18.10 1.67 4.68
CA GLN A 45 18.89 1.86 3.45
C GLN A 45 18.13 2.68 2.40
N ILE A 46 16.82 2.46 2.27
CA ILE A 46 16.00 3.14 1.25
C ILE A 46 15.57 4.53 1.74
N TYR A 47 15.11 4.63 2.98
CA TYR A 47 14.47 5.84 3.52
C TYR A 47 15.33 6.62 4.50
N GLY A 48 16.49 6.09 4.90
CA GLY A 48 17.37 6.73 5.86
C GLY A 48 16.88 6.59 7.31
N THR A 49 17.33 7.51 8.15
CA THR A 49 16.90 7.59 9.55
C THR A 49 15.45 8.08 9.62
N PRO A 50 14.56 7.41 10.38
CA PRO A 50 13.20 7.90 10.57
C PRO A 50 13.18 9.27 11.27
N THR A 51 12.15 10.06 11.02
CA THR A 51 11.95 11.38 11.64
C THR A 51 11.71 11.23 13.14
N GLU A 52 10.88 10.26 13.51
CA GLU A 52 10.55 9.93 14.89
C GLU A 52 10.59 8.42 15.11
N THR A 53 10.75 8.01 16.36
CA THR A 53 10.77 6.59 16.73
C THR A 53 10.06 6.42 18.05
N GLU A 54 8.94 5.71 18.02
CA GLU A 54 8.20 5.34 19.22
C GLU A 54 8.36 3.84 19.48
N GLN A 55 8.47 3.47 20.75
CA GLN A 55 8.54 2.07 21.16
C GLN A 55 7.27 1.72 21.93
N GLU A 56 6.40 0.96 21.28
CA GLU A 56 5.24 0.37 21.93
C GLU A 56 5.63 -0.95 22.60
N HIS A 57 5.80 -0.89 23.92
CA HIS A 57 5.94 -2.08 24.76
C HIS A 57 4.57 -2.51 25.29
N SER A 58 3.70 -3.03 24.42
CA SER A 58 2.42 -3.58 24.87
C SER A 58 2.46 -5.11 24.83
N SER A 59 2.27 -5.75 25.99
CA SER A 59 2.01 -7.19 26.10
C SER A 59 0.70 -7.63 25.42
N SER A 60 -0.08 -6.68 24.90
CA SER A 60 -1.35 -6.89 24.21
C SER A 60 -1.23 -6.77 22.69
N HIS A 61 -0.10 -6.28 22.15
CA HIS A 61 0.11 -6.20 20.71
C HIS A 61 0.41 -7.62 20.19
N PRO A 62 -0.31 -8.13 19.17
CA PRO A 62 -0.17 -9.52 18.72
C PRO A 62 1.25 -9.89 18.23
N ALA A 63 2.07 -8.88 17.92
CA ALA A 63 3.47 -9.03 17.51
C ALA A 63 4.49 -8.79 18.65
N GLY A 64 4.04 -8.53 19.89
CA GLY A 64 4.92 -8.26 21.04
C GLY A 64 5.44 -6.82 21.07
N SER A 65 6.76 -6.66 21.27
CA SER A 65 7.39 -5.33 21.28
C SER A 65 7.46 -4.77 19.87
N VAL A 66 6.82 -3.64 19.65
CA VAL A 66 6.77 -2.95 18.36
C VAL A 66 7.57 -1.67 18.44
N VAL A 67 8.28 -1.37 17.36
CA VAL A 67 8.91 -0.07 17.14
C VAL A 67 8.24 0.58 15.93
N GLU A 68 7.76 1.80 16.11
CA GLU A 68 7.14 2.60 15.07
C GLU A 68 8.16 3.60 14.52
N TYR A 69 8.30 3.64 13.20
CA TYR A 69 9.12 4.59 12.46
C TYR A 69 8.25 5.51 11.63
N GLU A 70 8.38 6.81 11.91
CA GLU A 70 7.72 7.85 11.14
C GLU A 70 8.65 8.40 10.06
N TYR A 71 8.15 8.52 8.84
CA TYR A 71 8.89 9.03 7.69
C TYR A 71 8.12 10.16 6.98
N GLY A 72 8.74 11.33 6.90
CA GLY A 72 8.17 12.46 6.17
C GLY A 72 6.78 12.84 6.69
N ASP A 73 5.83 13.01 5.78
CA ASP A 73 4.44 13.38 6.08
C ASP A 73 3.54 12.16 5.83
N GLY A 74 2.93 11.63 6.90
CA GLY A 74 1.94 10.55 6.84
C GLY A 74 2.47 9.20 6.34
N VAL A 75 3.64 8.76 6.82
CA VAL A 75 4.11 7.38 6.64
C VAL A 75 4.59 6.81 7.96
N SER A 76 3.87 5.82 8.46
CA SER A 76 4.28 5.03 9.62
C SER A 76 4.65 3.60 9.20
N ILE A 77 5.77 3.10 9.72
CA ILE A 77 6.25 1.73 9.51
C ILE A 77 6.47 1.08 10.87
N HIS A 78 5.71 0.04 11.15
CA HIS A 78 5.82 -0.67 12.41
C HIS A 78 6.66 -1.94 12.23
N LEU A 79 7.65 -2.10 13.11
CA LEU A 79 8.56 -3.23 13.12
C LEU A 79 8.36 -4.08 14.36
N ALA A 80 8.28 -5.40 14.16
CA ALA A 80 8.30 -6.41 15.21
C ALA A 80 9.54 -7.27 15.00
N GLU A 81 10.33 -7.47 16.06
CA GLU A 81 11.58 -8.24 16.02
C GLU A 81 12.55 -7.79 14.89
N GLY A 82 12.55 -6.49 14.55
CA GLY A 82 13.41 -5.91 13.51
C GLY A 82 12.93 -6.13 12.08
N ALA A 83 11.68 -6.58 11.88
CA ALA A 83 11.06 -6.74 10.57
C ALA A 83 9.71 -6.02 10.49
N VAL A 84 9.41 -5.45 9.34
CA VAL A 84 8.15 -4.74 9.08
C VAL A 84 6.96 -5.68 9.23
N TYR A 85 5.99 -5.32 10.06
CA TYR A 85 4.73 -6.07 10.21
C TYR A 85 3.50 -5.28 9.77
N HIS A 86 3.56 -3.95 9.83
CA HIS A 86 2.48 -3.05 9.41
C HIS A 86 3.07 -1.77 8.83
N ILE A 87 2.39 -1.22 7.82
CA ILE A 87 2.75 0.03 7.15
C ILE A 87 1.45 0.80 6.97
N GLU A 88 1.48 2.09 7.27
CA GLU A 88 0.39 3.04 7.08
C GLU A 88 0.88 4.23 6.25
N VAL A 89 0.09 4.65 5.26
CA VAL A 89 0.32 5.88 4.50
C VAL A 89 -0.98 6.66 4.40
N SER A 90 -0.98 7.86 4.98
CA SER A 90 -2.15 8.76 5.08
C SER A 90 -2.00 10.06 4.28
N ALA A 91 -0.86 10.25 3.60
CA ALA A 91 -0.63 11.42 2.75
C ALA A 91 -0.31 11.05 1.29
N ASN A 92 -0.68 11.93 0.36
CA ASN A 92 -0.27 11.80 -1.05
C ASN A 92 1.19 12.27 -1.25
N ASN A 93 2.11 11.44 -0.76
CA ASN A 93 3.55 11.74 -0.63
C ASN A 93 4.42 10.94 -1.60
N GLY A 94 3.81 10.35 -2.64
CA GLY A 94 4.50 9.56 -3.66
C GLY A 94 4.62 8.07 -3.34
N TRP A 95 4.32 7.63 -2.11
CA TRP A 95 4.17 6.21 -1.79
C TRP A 95 2.99 5.64 -2.58
N ALA A 96 3.21 4.46 -3.15
CA ALA A 96 2.23 3.78 -3.97
C ALA A 96 2.35 2.27 -3.82
N THR A 97 1.23 1.57 -4.05
CA THR A 97 1.25 0.12 -4.29
C THR A 97 1.98 -0.18 -5.61
N PRO A 98 2.40 -1.43 -5.86
CA PRO A 98 3.00 -1.82 -7.14
C PRO A 98 2.09 -1.58 -8.35
N GLU A 99 0.77 -1.61 -8.13
CA GLU A 99 -0.24 -1.29 -9.14
C GLU A 99 -0.43 0.23 -9.34
N GLY A 100 0.24 1.06 -8.53
CA GLY A 100 0.23 2.51 -8.65
C GLY A 100 -0.89 3.21 -7.87
N ILE A 101 -1.55 2.52 -6.94
CA ILE A 101 -2.58 3.09 -6.08
C ILE A 101 -1.93 4.00 -5.03
N ARG A 102 -2.50 5.19 -4.84
CA ARG A 102 -2.01 6.25 -3.96
C ARG A 102 -3.15 6.89 -3.16
N VAL A 103 -2.81 7.45 -2.00
CA VAL A 103 -3.71 8.34 -1.25
C VAL A 103 -4.19 9.48 -2.15
N GLY A 104 -5.47 9.83 -2.03
CA GLY A 104 -6.17 10.88 -2.77
C GLY A 104 -6.83 10.43 -4.09
N MET A 105 -6.55 9.21 -4.56
CA MET A 105 -7.24 8.62 -5.72
C MET A 105 -8.70 8.31 -5.40
N GLU A 106 -9.56 8.24 -6.42
CA GLU A 106 -10.96 7.84 -6.27
C GLU A 106 -11.07 6.40 -5.79
N ALA A 107 -11.94 6.10 -4.82
CA ALA A 107 -12.09 4.75 -4.28
C ALA A 107 -12.50 3.71 -5.35
N SER A 108 -13.16 4.15 -6.42
CA SER A 108 -13.58 3.28 -7.53
C SER A 108 -12.41 2.57 -8.22
N VAL A 109 -11.18 3.13 -8.17
CA VAL A 109 -10.02 2.49 -8.80
C VAL A 109 -9.63 1.18 -8.13
N LEU A 110 -10.06 0.95 -6.88
CA LEU A 110 -9.74 -0.26 -6.13
C LEU A 110 -10.41 -1.49 -6.77
N GLU A 111 -11.69 -1.38 -7.11
CA GLU A 111 -12.42 -2.49 -7.75
C GLU A 111 -11.94 -2.71 -9.19
N GLU A 112 -11.56 -1.66 -9.90
CA GLU A 112 -10.95 -1.76 -11.23
C GLU A 112 -9.58 -2.48 -11.21
N THR A 113 -8.81 -2.27 -10.14
CA THR A 113 -7.43 -2.77 -10.00
C THR A 113 -7.39 -4.17 -9.41
N TYR A 114 -8.10 -4.37 -8.29
CA TYR A 114 -8.02 -5.59 -7.48
C TYR A 114 -9.26 -6.48 -7.62
N GLY A 115 -10.33 -5.98 -8.24
CA GLY A 115 -11.63 -6.64 -8.29
C GLY A 115 -12.47 -6.38 -7.04
N LYS A 116 -13.52 -7.18 -6.85
CA LYS A 116 -14.42 -7.04 -5.70
C LYS A 116 -13.64 -7.25 -4.39
N PRO A 117 -13.83 -6.38 -3.37
CA PRO A 117 -13.15 -6.55 -2.08
C PRO A 117 -13.60 -7.80 -1.34
N ASP A 118 -12.69 -8.34 -0.52
CA ASP A 118 -12.98 -9.46 0.38
C ASP A 118 -13.92 -9.05 1.50
N LYS A 119 -13.72 -7.86 2.07
CA LYS A 119 -14.54 -7.30 3.15
C LYS A 119 -14.67 -5.79 3.01
N VAL A 120 -15.79 -5.26 3.47
CA VAL A 120 -16.01 -3.83 3.70
C VAL A 120 -16.43 -3.67 5.16
N ARG A 121 -15.75 -2.80 5.90
CA ARG A 121 -15.98 -2.55 7.33
C ARG A 121 -16.03 -1.04 7.57
N GLY A 122 -17.24 -0.47 7.64
CA GLY A 122 -17.38 0.98 7.72
C GLY A 122 -16.86 1.64 6.44
N ASP A 123 -15.88 2.53 6.61
CA ASP A 123 -15.09 3.20 5.57
C ASP A 123 -13.89 2.38 5.06
N LYS A 124 -13.59 1.23 5.66
CA LYS A 124 -12.46 0.39 5.25
C LYS A 124 -12.85 -0.62 4.17
N ILE A 125 -12.10 -0.63 3.08
CA ILE A 125 -12.14 -1.63 2.00
C ILE A 125 -10.93 -2.55 2.15
N ILE A 126 -11.14 -3.86 2.21
CA ILE A 126 -10.11 -4.84 2.55
C ILE A 126 -9.95 -5.88 1.46
N TYR A 127 -8.70 -6.12 1.06
CA TYR A 127 -8.27 -7.16 0.13
C TYR A 127 -7.29 -8.10 0.81
N GLN A 128 -7.62 -9.39 0.90
CA GLN A 128 -6.78 -10.40 1.52
C GLN A 128 -5.66 -10.83 0.58
N ALA A 129 -4.48 -11.06 1.14
CA ALA A 129 -3.35 -11.54 0.38
C ALA A 129 -3.39 -13.06 0.21
N ALA A 130 -3.21 -13.50 -1.04
CA ALA A 130 -3.13 -14.91 -1.40
C ALA A 130 -2.02 -15.61 -0.62
N GLY A 131 -2.35 -16.71 0.05
CA GLY A 131 -1.36 -17.51 0.80
C GLY A 131 -0.80 -16.85 2.05
N MET A 132 -1.35 -15.71 2.50
CA MET A 132 -0.99 -15.07 3.79
C MET A 132 -2.27 -14.85 4.62
N PRO A 133 -2.79 -15.90 5.30
CA PRO A 133 -4.01 -15.78 6.08
C PRO A 133 -3.92 -14.65 7.12
N GLY A 134 -4.92 -13.78 7.14
CA GLY A 134 -4.98 -12.67 8.08
C GLY A 134 -4.15 -11.44 7.69
N MET A 135 -3.48 -11.43 6.53
CA MET A 135 -2.75 -10.28 5.99
C MET A 135 -3.40 -9.74 4.72
N GLY A 136 -3.23 -8.45 4.44
CA GLY A 136 -3.81 -7.85 3.25
C GLY A 136 -3.53 -6.36 3.09
N LEU A 137 -4.21 -5.79 2.09
CA LEU A 137 -4.32 -4.35 1.86
C LEU A 137 -5.60 -3.85 2.52
N ILE A 138 -5.50 -2.71 3.21
CA ILE A 138 -6.62 -2.01 3.82
C ILE A 138 -6.61 -0.60 3.24
N PHE A 139 -7.76 -0.14 2.77
CA PHE A 139 -7.94 1.21 2.24
C PHE A 139 -9.02 1.90 3.05
N GLU A 140 -8.69 2.97 3.74
CA GLU A 140 -9.69 3.83 4.39
C GLU A 140 -10.21 4.85 3.38
N ILE A 141 -11.54 4.99 3.31
CA ILE A 141 -12.20 5.82 2.32
C ILE A 141 -12.89 7.00 2.98
N GLU A 142 -12.39 8.21 2.73
CA GLU A 142 -13.06 9.45 3.13
C GLU A 142 -13.59 10.19 1.89
N LYS A 143 -14.87 10.59 1.94
CA LYS A 143 -15.51 11.41 0.87
C LYS A 143 -15.36 10.81 -0.55
N GLY A 144 -15.33 9.47 -0.66
CA GLY A 144 -15.21 8.75 -1.93
C GLY A 144 -13.78 8.62 -2.47
N LYS A 145 -12.77 9.08 -1.71
CA LYS A 145 -11.36 8.99 -2.04
C LYS A 145 -10.62 8.11 -1.04
N ILE A 146 -9.50 7.56 -1.48
CA ILE A 146 -8.56 6.86 -0.60
C ILE A 146 -7.93 7.91 0.31
N ASP A 147 -8.17 7.80 1.60
CA ASP A 147 -7.58 8.66 2.63
C ASP A 147 -6.31 8.02 3.21
N GLU A 148 -6.35 6.70 3.38
CA GLU A 148 -5.24 5.92 3.93
C GLU A 148 -5.06 4.59 3.18
N ILE A 149 -3.81 4.13 3.11
CA ILE A 149 -3.45 2.80 2.62
C ILE A 149 -2.62 2.11 3.68
N GLU A 150 -3.04 0.91 4.09
CA GLU A 150 -2.30 0.06 5.01
C GLU A 150 -1.92 -1.28 4.38
N ILE A 151 -0.77 -1.82 4.79
CA ILE A 151 -0.40 -3.23 4.60
C ILE A 151 -0.21 -3.85 5.97
N GLY A 152 -0.97 -4.88 6.30
CA GLY A 152 -0.86 -5.48 7.61
C GLY A 152 -1.94 -6.50 7.95
N PRO A 153 -2.10 -6.82 9.24
CA PRO A 153 -3.15 -7.71 9.72
C PRO A 153 -4.56 -7.16 9.44
N VAL A 154 -5.40 -7.91 8.71
CA VAL A 154 -6.77 -7.50 8.30
C VAL A 154 -7.88 -7.90 9.28
N GLY A 155 -7.50 -8.30 10.49
CA GLY A 155 -8.38 -8.87 11.51
C GLY A 155 -8.87 -7.88 12.56
N GLN A 156 -8.24 -6.71 12.68
CA GLN A 156 -8.46 -5.74 13.74
C GLN A 156 -9.81 -5.00 13.60
#